data_AF-A0A3L9M460-F1
#
_entry.id   AF-A0A3L9M460-F1
#
_cell.length_a   1.000
_cell.length_b   1.000
_cell.length_c   1.000
_cell.angle_alpha   90.00
_cell.angle_beta   90.00
_cell.angle_gamma   90.00
#
_symmetry.space_group_name_H-M   'P 1'
#
loop_
_entity.id
_entity.type
_entity.pdbx_description
1 polymer ?
#
loop_
_entity_poly.entity_id
_entity_poly.type
_entity_poly.pdbx_seq_one_letter_code
_entity_poly.pdbx_strand_id
1 'polypeptide(L)'
;MSCVKQDKLTVSERNKIYPYNISAKVVLATYLPKEKGAQVMGSEMQDYFRSLKEDRILFDKKRFKEFIYLKDNQKNELTDIIFNYGYKKNLNIGMHSLCYMPNNAILFLDKDDNLLEFIEICFDCDQFRTSNEEITLGDKCMQKMNLLDDFFLKSGIKETKVLR
;
A
#
# COMPACT_ATOMS: atom_id res chain seq x y z
N MET A 1 7.55 16.92 14.57
CA MET A 1 8.68 15.97 14.56
C MET A 1 8.84 15.41 13.16
N SER A 2 10.07 15.29 12.67
CA SER A 2 10.35 14.81 11.32
C SER A 2 10.54 13.29 11.29
N CYS A 3 9.91 12.65 10.32
CA CYS A 3 10.30 11.30 9.91
C CYS A 3 11.72 11.34 9.36
N VAL A 4 12.57 10.44 9.82
CA VAL A 4 13.95 10.36 9.35
C VAL A 4 14.26 8.94 8.90
N LYS A 5 15.17 8.84 7.93
CA LYS A 5 15.80 7.58 7.56
C LYS A 5 16.74 7.14 8.69
N GLN A 6 16.64 5.88 9.08
CA GLN A 6 17.35 5.26 10.21
C GLN A 6 18.21 4.06 9.77
N ASP A 7 18.14 3.64 8.49
CA ASP A 7 18.96 2.57 7.90
C ASP A 7 19.11 1.32 8.78
N LYS A 8 17.99 0.90 9.42
CA LYS A 8 17.97 -0.20 10.37
C LYS A 8 18.22 -1.55 9.72
N LEU A 9 17.66 -1.76 8.53
CA LEU A 9 17.66 -3.04 7.83
C LEU A 9 18.24 -2.90 6.44
N THR A 10 19.11 -3.85 6.08
CA THR A 10 19.63 -4.02 4.73
C THR A 10 18.56 -4.53 3.77
N VAL A 11 18.80 -4.40 2.46
CA VAL A 11 17.89 -4.91 1.42
C VAL A 11 17.57 -6.40 1.62
N SER A 12 18.58 -7.22 1.93
CA SER A 12 18.36 -8.66 2.13
C SER A 12 17.51 -8.97 3.36
N GLU A 13 17.61 -8.18 4.43
CA GLU A 13 16.80 -8.36 5.63
C GLU A 13 15.35 -7.96 5.38
N ARG A 14 15.12 -6.82 4.70
CA ARG A 14 13.77 -6.37 4.36
C ARG A 14 13.04 -7.33 3.42
N ASN A 15 13.76 -7.95 2.48
CA ASN A 15 13.19 -8.95 1.58
C ASN A 15 12.80 -10.26 2.30
N LYS A 16 13.25 -10.49 3.55
CA LYS A 16 12.83 -11.62 4.37
C LYS A 16 11.57 -11.33 5.19
N ILE A 17 11.11 -10.08 5.23
CA ILE A 17 9.92 -9.68 5.98
C ILE A 17 8.67 -10.05 5.18
N TYR A 18 7.68 -10.63 5.86
CA TYR A 18 6.37 -10.90 5.27
C TYR A 18 5.64 -9.59 4.91
N PRO A 19 4.99 -9.48 3.73
CA PRO A 19 4.80 -10.51 2.70
C PRO A 19 5.80 -10.41 1.52
N TYR A 20 6.89 -9.65 1.68
CA TYR A 20 7.92 -9.48 0.65
C TYR A 20 8.73 -10.75 0.37
N ASN A 21 8.78 -11.65 1.35
CA ASN A 21 9.48 -12.94 1.29
C ASN A 21 8.71 -14.02 0.52
N ILE A 22 7.38 -13.96 0.50
CA ILE A 22 6.53 -14.93 -0.19
C ILE A 22 6.07 -14.45 -1.58
N SER A 23 6.24 -13.17 -1.88
CA SER A 23 5.81 -12.58 -3.15
C SER A 23 6.87 -12.69 -4.24
N ALA A 24 6.45 -13.17 -5.41
CA ALA A 24 7.27 -13.10 -6.61
C ALA A 24 7.21 -11.71 -7.24
N LYS A 25 6.07 -11.01 -7.11
CA LYS A 25 5.84 -9.69 -7.71
C LYS A 25 5.21 -8.76 -6.68
N VAL A 26 5.62 -7.50 -6.70
CA VAL A 26 4.99 -6.42 -5.94
C VAL A 26 4.42 -5.42 -6.93
N VAL A 27 3.16 -5.05 -6.75
CA VAL A 27 2.43 -4.17 -7.66
C VAL A 27 1.91 -2.96 -6.90
N LEU A 28 2.01 -1.78 -7.51
CA LEU A 28 1.24 -0.61 -7.09
C LEU A 28 -0.01 -0.52 -7.96
N ALA A 29 -1.15 -0.27 -7.34
CA ALA A 29 -2.40 -0.18 -8.08
C ALA A 29 -3.27 0.98 -7.59
N THR A 30 -4.04 1.56 -8.51
CA THR A 30 -5.10 2.53 -8.21
C THR A 30 -6.44 2.03 -8.70
N TYR A 31 -7.51 2.44 -8.02
CA TYR A 31 -8.86 2.01 -8.36
C TYR A 31 -9.56 3.03 -9.24
N LEU A 32 -10.53 2.55 -10.03
CA LEU A 32 -11.44 3.44 -10.73
C LEU A 32 -12.35 4.10 -9.69
N PRO A 33 -12.40 5.45 -9.58
CA PRO A 33 -13.51 6.07 -8.89
C PRO A 33 -14.79 5.71 -9.64
N LYS A 34 -15.83 5.27 -8.92
CA LYS A 34 -17.15 5.09 -9.56
C LYS A 34 -17.61 6.40 -10.19
N GLU A 35 -18.41 6.26 -11.24
CA GLU A 35 -19.17 7.36 -11.83
C GLU A 35 -19.99 8.12 -10.76
N LYS A 36 -20.31 9.39 -11.07
CA LYS A 36 -21.15 10.25 -10.23
C LYS A 36 -22.42 9.50 -9.78
N GLY A 37 -22.56 9.25 -8.47
CA GLY A 37 -23.74 8.63 -7.88
C GLY A 37 -23.49 7.43 -6.96
N ALA A 38 -22.24 6.98 -6.80
CA ALA A 38 -21.90 5.90 -5.86
C ALA A 38 -21.94 6.33 -4.39
N GLN A 39 -22.50 5.47 -3.53
CA GLN A 39 -22.81 5.79 -2.14
C GLN A 39 -21.59 6.04 -1.23
N VAL A 40 -20.41 5.45 -1.48
CA VAL A 40 -19.16 5.72 -0.73
C VAL A 40 -17.93 5.37 -1.58
N MET A 41 -16.97 6.28 -1.76
CA MET A 41 -15.72 5.99 -2.49
C MET A 41 -14.89 4.92 -1.76
N GLY A 42 -14.33 3.96 -2.50
CA GLY A 42 -13.50 2.88 -1.95
C GLY A 42 -14.27 1.64 -1.43
N SER A 43 -15.58 1.75 -1.17
CA SER A 43 -16.40 0.65 -0.64
C SER A 43 -16.44 -0.59 -1.54
N GLU A 44 -16.58 -0.42 -2.86
CA GLU A 44 -16.58 -1.53 -3.82
C GLU A 44 -15.28 -2.35 -3.77
N MET A 45 -14.14 -1.67 -3.64
CA MET A 45 -12.86 -2.36 -3.57
C MET A 45 -12.69 -3.12 -2.26
N GLN A 46 -13.21 -2.56 -1.17
CA GLN A 46 -13.24 -3.28 0.09
C GLN A 46 -14.11 -4.54 0.02
N ASP A 47 -15.26 -4.46 -0.66
CA ASP A 47 -16.14 -5.61 -0.90
C ASP A 47 -15.48 -6.65 -1.80
N TYR A 48 -14.80 -6.21 -2.85
CA TYR A 48 -14.02 -7.09 -3.73
C TYR A 48 -12.88 -7.78 -2.97
N PHE A 49 -12.07 -7.05 -2.18
CA PHE A 49 -11.06 -7.69 -1.34
C PHE A 49 -11.65 -8.63 -0.30
N ARG A 50 -12.88 -8.37 0.18
CA ARG A 50 -13.60 -9.29 1.06
C ARG A 50 -13.97 -10.57 0.31
N SER A 51 -14.48 -10.49 -0.92
CA SER A 51 -14.78 -11.69 -1.71
C SER A 51 -13.52 -12.49 -2.05
N LEU A 52 -12.36 -11.84 -2.21
CA LEU A 52 -11.08 -12.54 -2.41
C LEU A 52 -10.61 -13.35 -1.19
N LYS A 53 -11.12 -13.05 0.02
CA LYS A 53 -10.84 -13.89 1.19
C LYS A 53 -11.54 -15.25 1.09
N GLU A 54 -12.68 -15.29 0.42
CA GLU A 54 -13.48 -16.51 0.21
C GLU A 54 -12.93 -17.29 -1.00
N ASP A 55 -12.63 -16.59 -2.09
CA ASP A 55 -12.07 -17.20 -3.29
C ASP A 55 -11.06 -16.27 -3.98
N ARG A 56 -9.78 -16.62 -3.86
CA ARG A 56 -8.67 -15.87 -4.47
C ARG A 56 -8.65 -15.97 -6.01
N ILE A 57 -9.34 -16.95 -6.60
CA ILE A 57 -9.44 -17.12 -8.06
C ILE A 57 -10.20 -15.96 -8.70
N LEU A 58 -11.03 -15.25 -7.94
CA LEU A 58 -11.76 -14.07 -8.41
C LEU A 58 -10.85 -12.85 -8.65
N PHE A 59 -9.54 -12.94 -8.37
CA PHE A 59 -8.63 -11.84 -8.61
C PHE A 59 -8.49 -11.52 -10.10
N ASP A 60 -8.98 -10.35 -10.50
CA ASP A 60 -8.86 -9.78 -11.83
C ASP A 60 -8.17 -8.39 -11.79
N LYS A 61 -6.99 -8.32 -12.41
CA LYS A 61 -6.23 -7.07 -12.56
C LYS A 61 -6.95 -6.00 -13.40
N LYS A 62 -7.95 -6.36 -14.21
CA LYS A 62 -8.73 -5.39 -15.01
C LYS A 62 -9.63 -4.49 -14.16
N ARG A 63 -9.84 -4.81 -12.88
CA ARG A 63 -10.60 -3.97 -11.95
C ARG A 63 -9.84 -2.72 -11.51
N PHE A 64 -8.54 -2.65 -11.76
CA PHE A 64 -7.69 -1.52 -11.37
C PHE A 64 -7.51 -0.55 -12.54
N LYS A 65 -7.53 0.76 -12.24
CA LYS A 65 -7.28 1.83 -13.21
C LYS A 65 -5.81 1.83 -13.64
N GLU A 66 -4.92 1.69 -12.67
CA GLU A 66 -3.48 1.58 -12.88
C GLU A 66 -2.97 0.36 -12.12
N PHE A 67 -2.02 -0.36 -12.72
CA PHE A 67 -1.51 -1.62 -12.19
C PHE A 67 -0.04 -1.77 -12.62
N ILE A 68 0.87 -1.32 -11.77
CA ILE A 68 2.29 -1.16 -12.09
C ILE A 68 3.12 -2.21 -11.34
N TYR A 69 3.72 -3.13 -12.08
CA TYR A 69 4.71 -4.05 -11.53
C TYR A 69 5.98 -3.28 -11.14
N LEU A 70 6.39 -3.41 -9.88
CA LEU A 70 7.64 -2.83 -9.42
C LEU A 70 8.83 -3.64 -9.93
N LYS A 71 9.83 -2.94 -10.45
CA LYS A 71 11.17 -3.49 -10.68
C LYS A 71 11.90 -3.65 -9.34
N ASP A 72 12.97 -4.45 -9.33
CA ASP A 72 13.74 -4.72 -8.11
C ASP A 72 14.24 -3.45 -7.41
N ASN A 73 14.71 -2.45 -8.17
CA ASN A 73 15.13 -1.18 -7.61
C ASN A 73 13.97 -0.41 -6.95
N GLN A 74 12.77 -0.46 -7.52
CA GLN A 74 11.57 0.16 -6.95
C GLN A 74 11.07 -0.61 -5.72
N LYS A 75 11.08 -1.96 -5.74
CA LYS A 75 10.79 -2.79 -4.56
C LYS A 75 11.77 -2.47 -3.41
N ASN A 76 13.04 -2.28 -3.74
CA ASN A 76 14.06 -1.89 -2.76
C ASN A 76 13.77 -0.50 -2.18
N GLU A 77 13.41 0.48 -3.00
CA GLU A 77 13.01 1.82 -2.53
C GLU A 77 11.74 1.77 -1.66
N LEU A 78 10.71 1.03 -2.06
CA LEU A 78 9.49 0.84 -1.29
C LEU A 78 9.77 0.26 0.10
N THR A 79 10.53 -0.84 0.15
CA THR A 79 10.87 -1.48 1.43
C THR A 79 11.76 -0.58 2.30
N ASP A 80 12.61 0.26 1.70
CA ASP A 80 13.40 1.26 2.42
C ASP A 80 12.49 2.27 3.12
N ILE A 81 11.51 2.83 2.40
CA ILE A 81 10.51 3.75 2.96
C ILE A 81 9.76 3.09 4.11
N ILE A 82 9.36 1.82 3.95
CA ILE A 82 8.55 1.11 4.95
C ILE A 82 9.35 0.79 6.21
N PHE A 83 10.54 0.19 6.09
CA PHE A 83 11.25 -0.37 7.24
C PHE A 83 12.39 0.50 7.77
N ASN A 84 12.90 1.46 6.99
CA ASN A 84 14.01 2.31 7.40
C ASN A 84 13.62 3.76 7.69
N TYR A 85 12.34 4.14 7.58
CA TYR A 85 11.89 5.47 8.01
C TYR A 85 11.03 5.39 9.27
N GLY A 86 11.27 6.29 10.21
CA GLY A 86 10.53 6.39 11.47
C GLY A 86 10.95 7.60 12.30
N TYR A 87 10.31 7.82 13.45
CA TYR A 87 10.75 8.84 14.42
C TYR A 87 12.02 8.42 15.17
N LYS A 88 12.92 9.36 15.46
CA LYS A 88 14.13 9.10 16.28
C LYS A 88 13.82 8.65 17.71
N LYS A 89 12.63 8.96 18.24
CA LYS A 89 12.10 8.49 19.52
C LYS A 89 10.70 7.95 19.26
N ASN A 90 10.41 6.76 19.80
CA ASN A 90 9.07 6.16 19.75
C ASN A 90 8.07 7.12 20.41
N LEU A 91 7.28 7.78 19.59
CA LEU A 91 6.16 8.58 20.03
C LEU A 91 4.92 8.05 19.34
N ASN A 92 3.98 7.62 20.14
CA ASN A 92 2.64 7.27 19.70
C ASN A 92 1.86 8.56 19.42
N ILE A 93 2.17 9.22 18.31
CA ILE A 93 1.36 10.32 17.78
C ILE A 93 0.53 9.71 16.64
N GLY A 94 -0.73 9.40 16.94
CA GLY A 94 -1.72 9.05 15.92
C GLY A 94 -2.67 10.23 15.74
N MET A 95 -2.71 10.80 14.55
CA MET A 95 -3.90 11.50 14.08
C MET A 95 -4.54 10.58 13.05
N HIS A 96 -5.77 10.17 13.31
CA HIS A 96 -6.58 9.40 12.38
C HIS A 96 -7.76 10.29 11.99
N SER A 97 -8.02 10.43 10.69
CA SER A 97 -9.32 10.94 10.26
C SER A 97 -10.40 9.88 10.53
N LEU A 98 -11.66 10.30 10.63
CA LEU A 98 -12.80 9.39 10.75
C LEU A 98 -13.24 8.80 9.40
N CYS A 99 -12.62 9.21 8.29
CA CYS A 99 -12.96 8.76 6.95
C CYS A 99 -11.95 7.73 6.44
N TYR A 100 -12.43 6.68 5.77
CA TYR A 100 -11.56 5.74 5.06
C TYR A 100 -12.11 5.46 3.67
N MET A 101 -11.54 6.13 2.67
CA MET A 101 -11.93 6.08 1.26
C MET A 101 -10.73 5.69 0.40
N PRO A 102 -10.24 4.45 0.53
CA PRO A 102 -9.01 4.03 -0.14
C PRO A 102 -9.16 4.02 -1.66
N ASN A 103 -8.13 4.53 -2.33
CA ASN A 103 -8.03 4.61 -3.78
C ASN A 103 -6.74 3.96 -4.33
N ASN A 104 -5.86 3.46 -3.45
CA ASN A 104 -4.58 2.86 -3.80
C ASN A 104 -4.38 1.51 -3.09
N ALA A 105 -3.51 0.67 -3.65
CA ALA A 105 -2.98 -0.52 -2.98
C ALA A 105 -1.54 -0.84 -3.35
N ILE A 106 -0.89 -1.55 -2.44
CA ILE A 106 0.28 -2.40 -2.71
C ILE A 106 -0.25 -3.84 -2.73
N LEU A 107 -0.06 -4.54 -3.85
CA LEU A 107 -0.48 -5.93 -4.02
C LEU A 107 0.75 -6.83 -4.07
N PHE A 108 0.66 -7.98 -3.41
CA PHE A 108 1.69 -9.00 -3.37
C PHE A 108 1.19 -10.20 -4.14
N LEU A 109 1.85 -10.54 -5.24
CA LEU A 109 1.42 -11.61 -6.14
C LEU A 109 2.45 -12.74 -6.17
N ASP A 110 1.96 -13.94 -6.48
CA ASP A 110 2.82 -15.05 -6.85
C ASP A 110 3.33 -14.91 -8.30
N LYS A 111 4.02 -15.95 -8.78
CA LYS A 111 4.58 -15.99 -10.14
C LYS A 111 3.50 -16.02 -11.24
N ASP A 112 2.30 -16.48 -10.91
CA ASP A 112 1.17 -16.72 -11.82
C ASP A 112 0.13 -15.58 -11.76
N ASP A 113 0.50 -14.45 -11.14
CA ASP A 113 -0.35 -13.27 -10.90
C ASP A 113 -1.53 -13.51 -9.94
N ASN A 114 -1.50 -14.56 -9.11
CA ASN A 114 -2.50 -14.74 -8.06
C ASN A 114 -2.21 -13.81 -6.87
N LEU A 115 -3.27 -13.22 -6.30
CA LEU A 115 -3.13 -12.35 -5.13
C LEU A 115 -2.80 -13.16 -3.88
N LEU A 116 -1.64 -12.87 -3.29
CA LEU A 116 -1.21 -13.43 -2.01
C LEU A 116 -1.69 -12.55 -0.85
N GLU A 117 -1.34 -11.27 -0.88
CA GLU A 117 -1.62 -10.30 0.19
C GLU A 117 -1.80 -8.89 -0.39
N PHE A 118 -2.34 -7.96 0.41
CA PHE A 118 -2.47 -6.55 0.03
C PHE A 118 -2.29 -5.60 1.21
N ILE A 119 -1.90 -4.37 0.88
CA ILE A 119 -2.01 -3.17 1.72
C ILE A 119 -2.87 -2.17 0.94
N GLU A 120 -4.09 -1.93 1.42
CA GLU A 120 -5.01 -0.92 0.91
C GLU A 120 -4.68 0.43 1.55
N ILE A 121 -4.56 1.50 0.77
CA ILE A 121 -4.07 2.81 1.22
C ILE A 121 -5.06 3.90 0.83
N CYS A 122 -5.40 4.76 1.80
CA CYS A 122 -6.02 6.06 1.57
C CYS A 122 -5.01 7.15 1.93
N PHE A 123 -4.38 7.77 0.93
CA PHE A 123 -3.43 8.86 1.18
C PHE A 123 -4.12 10.13 1.70
N ASP A 124 -5.38 10.39 1.31
CA ASP A 124 -6.18 11.52 1.83
C ASP A 124 -6.58 11.34 3.30
N CYS A 125 -6.66 10.08 3.77
CA CYS A 125 -7.10 9.73 5.12
C CYS A 125 -5.93 9.50 6.09
N ASP A 126 -4.70 9.41 5.58
CA ASP A 126 -3.52 8.95 6.32
C ASP A 126 -3.74 7.56 6.97
N GLN A 127 -4.40 6.66 6.23
CA GLN A 127 -4.80 5.34 6.74
C GLN A 127 -4.52 4.21 5.74
N PHE A 128 -4.36 3.01 6.30
CA PHE A 128 -4.23 1.78 5.53
C PHE A 128 -4.92 0.60 6.21
N ARG A 129 -5.23 -0.42 5.43
CA ARG A 129 -5.77 -1.71 5.86
C ARG A 129 -5.01 -2.82 5.18
N THR A 130 -4.76 -3.92 5.87
CA THR A 130 -4.00 -5.05 5.33
C THR A 130 -4.88 -6.29 5.22
N SER A 131 -4.49 -7.23 4.35
CA SER A 131 -5.12 -8.54 4.27
C SER A 131 -4.82 -9.42 5.49
N ASN A 132 -3.66 -9.22 6.11
CA ASN A 132 -3.16 -9.93 7.28
C ASN A 132 -2.56 -8.95 8.30
N GLU A 133 -2.81 -9.18 9.60
CA GLU A 133 -2.37 -8.33 10.71
C GLU A 133 -0.84 -8.30 10.91
N GLU A 134 -0.11 -9.30 10.41
CA GLU A 134 1.36 -9.33 10.43
C GLU A 134 1.97 -8.29 9.47
N ILE A 135 1.20 -7.79 8.51
CA ILE A 135 1.65 -6.79 7.53
C ILE A 135 1.64 -5.40 8.19
N THR A 136 2.76 -4.69 8.07
CA THR A 136 2.94 -3.37 8.66
C THR A 136 3.63 -2.41 7.69
N LEU A 137 3.38 -1.11 7.85
CA LEU A 137 4.16 -0.04 7.21
C LEU A 137 5.41 0.35 8.04
N GLY A 138 5.85 -0.52 8.95
CA GLY A 138 6.99 -0.31 9.84
C GLY A 138 6.70 0.77 10.90
N ASP A 139 7.75 1.45 11.36
CA ASP A 139 7.62 2.46 12.42
C ASP A 139 6.73 3.62 11.98
N LYS A 140 5.81 4.04 12.85
CA LYS A 140 4.93 5.18 12.57
C LYS A 140 5.74 6.47 12.46
N CYS A 141 5.46 7.27 11.44
CA CYS A 141 5.86 8.67 11.38
C CYS A 141 4.87 9.46 10.49
N MET A 142 4.57 10.71 10.88
CA MET A 142 3.59 11.59 10.20
C MET A 142 3.85 11.75 8.69
N GLN A 143 5.10 11.73 8.25
CA GLN A 143 5.44 11.92 6.84
C GLN A 143 5.48 10.61 6.04
N LYS A 144 5.24 9.44 6.66
CA LYS A 144 5.38 8.15 5.95
C LYS A 144 4.41 8.04 4.78
N MET A 145 3.15 8.44 4.96
CA MET A 145 2.19 8.41 3.87
C MET A 145 2.55 9.37 2.74
N ASN A 146 3.17 10.52 3.03
CA ASN A 146 3.69 11.40 1.98
C ASN A 146 4.84 10.76 1.21
N LEU A 147 5.76 10.08 1.89
CA LEU A 147 6.86 9.36 1.23
C LEU A 147 6.34 8.22 0.33
N LEU A 148 5.31 7.51 0.80
CA LEU A 148 4.65 6.47 0.01
C LEU A 148 3.87 7.07 -1.18
N ASP A 149 3.18 8.20 -0.98
CA ASP A 149 2.47 8.93 -2.04
C ASP A 149 3.45 9.35 -3.15
N ASP A 150 4.55 10.02 -2.77
CA ASP A 150 5.61 10.41 -3.70
C ASP A 150 6.21 9.20 -4.44
N PHE A 151 6.39 8.08 -3.74
CA PHE A 151 6.89 6.84 -4.33
C PHE A 151 5.91 6.25 -5.36
N PHE A 152 4.61 6.28 -5.09
CA PHE A 152 3.58 5.84 -6.05
C PHE A 152 3.66 6.68 -7.33
N LEU A 153 3.66 8.01 -7.19
CA LEU A 153 3.74 8.94 -8.31
C LEU A 153 5.03 8.75 -9.13
N LYS A 154 6.17 8.67 -8.45
CA LYS A 154 7.48 8.40 -9.07
C LYS A 154 7.52 7.06 -9.80
N SER A 155 6.77 6.07 -9.34
CA SER A 155 6.73 4.73 -9.92
C SER A 155 5.81 4.61 -11.14
N GLY A 156 5.10 5.67 -11.51
CA GLY A 156 4.28 5.75 -12.71
C GLY A 156 2.77 5.81 -12.48
N ILE A 157 2.32 5.86 -11.23
CA ILE A 157 0.93 6.17 -10.88
C ILE A 157 0.67 7.64 -11.18
N LYS A 158 -0.42 7.96 -11.86
CA LYS A 158 -0.74 9.34 -12.27
C LYS A 158 -1.43 10.14 -11.17
N GLU A 159 -2.27 9.48 -10.37
CA GLU A 159 -3.10 10.13 -9.37
C GLU A 159 -3.33 9.22 -8.18
N THR A 160 -2.96 9.71 -7.00
CA THR A 160 -2.97 8.98 -5.73
C THR A 160 -3.96 9.55 -4.72
N LYS A 161 -4.53 10.73 -4.97
CA LYS A 161 -5.48 11.42 -4.08
C LYS A 161 -6.76 11.77 -4.84
N VAL A 162 -7.91 11.70 -4.18
CA VAL A 162 -9.23 11.93 -4.78
C VAL A 162 -9.75 13.33 -4.48
N LEU A 163 -9.40 13.89 -3.31
CA LEU A 163 -9.83 15.22 -2.89
C LEU A 163 -8.73 16.25 -3.23
N ARG A 164 -8.83 16.86 -4.41
CA ARG A 164 -8.04 18.04 -4.80
C ARG A 164 -8.93 19.18 -5.23
#